data_AF-A0A7W9H6S4-F1
#
_entry.id   AF-A0A7W9H6S4-F1
#
_cell.length_a   1.000
_cell.length_b   1.000
_cell.length_c   1.000
_cell.angle_alpha   90.00
_cell.angle_beta   90.00
_cell.angle_gamma   90.00
#
_symmetry.space_group_name_H-M   'P 1'
#
loop_
_entity.id
_entity.type
_entity.pdbx_description
1 polymer ?
#
loop_
_entity_poly.entity_id
_entity_poly.type
_entity_poly.pdbx_seq_one_letter_code
_entity_poly.pdbx_strand_id
1 'polypeptide(L)'
;MSRYRSRPRSTFNRLTATVIATVACVCVTATPADAATGTDTEPVVSRGVAIPAFYTPPAQLPAANGTLIRQEPLPLGLSLPGLDGRPLPGTATRLMYKSTDSSGRPVAVTGAYIEPSAQWEGDGPRPLVAVASGTMGQGDQCAPSFALQHPLTVSGETLSVAYENLAIYRLLATGAAVVVTDYVGLGATDRLHTYVNRLDEGHAVLDAVRAARALPGTSLASGSRVGLYGYSEGGGASASAAELQPTYAPDVKLAGTYSGAPPANLTAVMKGIDGSALVGALGWAINGFAQTDPDLRGVIETNLNDAGREALADTSTMCVGDSILRYGFTRSTAWTTSGKPIADIIAAEPRAQAVLDDQRIGTLKPTGPVRVATGVQDDIVPHGQARQLAVDWCRKGGNVTYEAVDLPNLGDRILTNHLAPLFTDQGEAISWLTDRLEGEPAVSNCWTMPAWR
;
A
#
# COMPACT_ATOMS: atom_id res chain seq x y z
N MET A 1 61.80 48.05 16.20
CA MET A 1 63.02 48.45 15.47
C MET A 1 63.82 47.18 15.19
N SER A 2 64.22 46.87 13.94
CA SER A 2 65.48 47.29 13.28
C SER A 2 66.71 46.53 13.82
N ARG A 3 67.60 45.89 13.05
CA ARG A 3 67.75 45.66 11.57
C ARG A 3 68.87 44.61 11.32
N TYR A 4 68.88 43.95 10.15
CA TYR A 4 70.05 43.57 9.27
C TYR A 4 71.37 43.07 9.91
N ARG A 5 71.98 41.92 9.53
CA ARG A 5 72.72 41.57 8.28
C ARG A 5 73.40 40.16 8.49
N SER A 6 74.01 39.41 7.56
CA SER A 6 74.37 39.58 6.12
C SER A 6 74.73 38.25 5.40
N ARG A 7 74.59 38.25 4.06
CA ARG A 7 75.10 37.33 3.00
C ARG A 7 76.59 36.91 3.13
N PRO A 8 77.07 35.78 2.52
CA PRO A 8 77.30 35.56 1.06
C PRO A 8 76.55 34.31 0.47
N ARG A 9 76.18 34.22 -0.82
CA ARG A 9 76.97 33.87 -2.05
C ARG A 9 77.74 32.53 -1.93
N SER A 10 77.76 31.60 -2.90
CA SER A 10 77.52 31.65 -4.37
C SER A 10 77.11 30.23 -4.91
N THR A 11 76.87 29.87 -6.19
CA THR A 11 76.91 30.52 -7.54
C THR A 11 76.06 29.71 -8.59
N PHE A 12 76.06 30.13 -9.88
CA PHE A 12 75.65 29.50 -11.16
C PHE A 12 74.75 28.21 -11.19
N ASN A 13 73.58 28.09 -11.85
CA ASN A 13 73.08 28.47 -13.21
C ASN A 13 72.98 27.27 -14.18
N ARG A 14 71.76 26.77 -14.46
CA ARG A 14 71.18 26.59 -15.82
C ARG A 14 69.78 25.97 -15.77
N LEU A 15 68.93 26.31 -16.74
CA LEU A 15 67.66 25.60 -16.98
C LEU A 15 67.90 24.40 -17.90
N THR A 16 67.29 23.27 -17.56
CA THR A 16 66.85 22.26 -18.53
C THR A 16 65.50 21.73 -18.04
N ALA A 17 64.49 21.66 -18.91
CA ALA A 17 63.20 21.07 -18.56
C ALA A 17 63.28 19.54 -18.74
N THR A 18 62.82 18.78 -17.74
CA THR A 18 62.70 17.32 -17.80
C THR A 18 61.26 16.93 -17.54
N VAL A 19 60.70 16.12 -18.45
CA VAL A 19 59.32 15.63 -18.37
C VAL A 19 59.17 14.68 -17.18
N ILE A 20 58.16 14.90 -16.34
CA ILE A 20 57.76 13.93 -15.31
C ILE A 20 56.97 12.82 -16.00
N ALA A 21 57.58 11.64 -16.11
CA ALA A 21 56.91 10.44 -16.58
C ALA A 21 56.15 9.77 -15.42
N THR A 22 54.83 9.90 -15.41
CA THR A 22 53.97 9.32 -14.37
C THR A 22 53.89 7.80 -14.53
N VAL A 23 54.59 7.06 -13.67
CA VAL A 23 54.50 5.59 -13.63
C VAL A 23 53.17 5.19 -12.96
N ALA A 24 52.20 4.76 -13.77
CA ALA A 24 50.96 4.19 -13.27
C ALA A 24 51.17 2.74 -12.83
N CYS A 25 51.28 2.50 -11.52
CA CYS A 25 51.25 1.16 -10.97
C CYS A 25 49.84 0.57 -11.10
N VAL A 26 49.64 -0.34 -12.06
CA VAL A 26 48.42 -1.13 -12.18
C VAL A 26 48.39 -2.19 -11.07
N CYS A 27 47.84 -1.81 -9.92
CA CYS A 27 47.46 -2.77 -8.89
C CYS A 27 46.25 -3.58 -9.39
N VAL A 28 46.48 -4.82 -9.83
CA VAL A 28 45.40 -5.75 -10.19
C VAL A 28 44.70 -6.22 -8.91
N THR A 29 43.76 -5.42 -8.42
CA THR A 29 42.75 -5.89 -7.45
C THR A 29 41.79 -6.79 -8.19
N ALA A 30 41.90 -8.10 -7.98
CA ALA A 30 40.91 -9.04 -8.49
C ALA A 30 39.54 -8.70 -7.87
N THR A 31 38.58 -8.32 -8.72
CA THR A 31 37.17 -8.24 -8.33
C THR A 31 36.73 -9.64 -7.89
N PRO A 32 36.03 -9.80 -6.75
CA PRO A 32 35.35 -11.06 -6.47
C PRO A 32 34.41 -11.35 -7.64
N ALA A 33 34.42 -12.59 -8.14
CA ALA A 33 33.50 -13.00 -9.19
C ALA A 33 32.12 -13.19 -8.58
N ASP A 34 31.23 -12.22 -8.77
CA ASP A 34 29.81 -12.43 -8.52
C ASP A 34 29.33 -13.62 -9.35
N ALA A 35 28.70 -14.58 -8.69
CA ALA A 35 28.20 -15.79 -9.33
C ALA A 35 26.95 -15.43 -10.15
N ALA A 36 27.17 -15.00 -11.40
CA ALA A 36 26.13 -14.63 -12.35
C ALA A 36 25.27 -15.85 -12.75
N THR A 37 24.33 -16.21 -11.89
CA THR A 37 23.18 -17.09 -12.20
C THR A 37 21.92 -16.27 -12.44
N GLY A 38 22.08 -15.15 -13.16
CA GLY A 38 20.97 -14.39 -13.73
C GLY A 38 20.60 -14.97 -15.09
N THR A 39 19.33 -15.30 -15.29
CA THR A 39 18.78 -15.42 -16.64
C THR A 39 18.57 -14.01 -17.19
N ASP A 40 19.11 -13.72 -18.37
CA ASP A 40 18.86 -12.46 -19.08
C ASP A 40 17.38 -12.38 -19.53
N THR A 41 16.52 -11.91 -18.62
CA THR A 41 15.14 -11.52 -18.91
C THR A 41 15.11 -10.03 -19.23
N GLU A 42 14.53 -9.67 -20.38
CA GLU A 42 14.23 -8.28 -20.72
C GLU A 42 13.50 -7.57 -19.56
N PRO A 43 13.83 -6.31 -19.24
CA PRO A 43 13.22 -5.60 -18.12
C PRO A 43 11.72 -5.43 -18.35
N VAL A 44 10.92 -5.74 -17.33
CA VAL A 44 9.47 -5.48 -17.36
C VAL A 44 9.26 -3.97 -17.47
N VAL A 45 8.44 -3.54 -18.44
CA VAL A 45 8.05 -2.14 -18.60
C VAL A 45 6.53 -2.04 -18.51
N SER A 46 6.03 -1.26 -17.54
CA SER A 46 4.61 -0.96 -17.39
C SER A 46 4.37 0.53 -17.59
N ARG A 47 3.55 0.87 -18.59
CA ARG A 47 3.20 2.26 -19.00
C ARG A 47 4.41 3.20 -19.10
N GLY A 48 5.43 2.75 -19.81
CA GLY A 48 6.69 3.48 -20.04
C GLY A 48 7.67 3.48 -18.86
N VAL A 49 7.33 2.88 -17.72
CA VAL A 49 8.19 2.79 -16.54
C VAL A 49 8.86 1.43 -16.48
N ALA A 50 10.19 1.39 -16.46
CA ALA A 50 10.94 0.16 -16.23
C ALA A 50 10.84 -0.27 -14.76
N ILE A 51 10.34 -1.48 -14.53
CA ILE A 51 10.13 -2.07 -13.21
C ILE A 51 11.41 -2.80 -12.76
N PRO A 52 11.98 -2.51 -11.58
CA PRO A 52 13.17 -3.19 -11.09
C PRO A 52 12.96 -4.70 -10.92
N ALA A 53 13.98 -5.51 -11.25
CA ALA A 53 13.94 -6.96 -11.08
C ALA A 53 13.71 -7.44 -9.63
N PHE A 54 13.84 -6.55 -8.63
CA PHE A 54 13.39 -6.81 -7.26
C PHE A 54 11.90 -7.19 -7.18
N TYR A 55 11.08 -6.71 -8.10
CA TYR A 55 9.64 -6.96 -8.10
C TYR A 55 9.23 -8.30 -8.74
N THR A 56 10.04 -8.88 -9.62
CA THR A 56 9.73 -10.14 -10.33
C THR A 56 9.92 -11.37 -9.44
N PRO A 57 8.87 -12.09 -9.01
CA PRO A 57 8.99 -13.14 -7.99
C PRO A 57 9.87 -14.33 -8.40
N PRO A 58 10.58 -14.97 -7.45
CA PRO A 58 11.30 -16.20 -7.73
C PRO A 58 10.34 -17.39 -7.91
N ALA A 59 10.69 -18.31 -8.81
CA ALA A 59 9.88 -19.48 -9.14
C ALA A 59 9.68 -20.50 -7.99
N GLN A 60 10.38 -20.33 -6.86
CA GLN A 60 10.16 -21.09 -5.63
C GLN A 60 9.99 -20.11 -4.46
N LEU A 61 8.90 -20.30 -3.72
CA LEU A 61 8.55 -19.47 -2.56
C LEU A 61 8.72 -20.28 -1.26
N PRO A 62 9.11 -19.67 -0.14
CA PRO A 62 9.18 -20.34 1.16
C PRO A 62 7.79 -20.77 1.65
N ALA A 63 7.72 -21.85 2.43
CA ALA A 63 6.43 -22.42 2.83
C ALA A 63 5.59 -21.52 3.76
N ALA A 64 6.24 -20.90 4.76
CA ALA A 64 5.55 -20.18 5.83
C ALA A 64 5.16 -18.74 5.43
N ASN A 65 3.93 -18.36 5.79
CA ASN A 65 3.38 -17.02 5.58
C ASN A 65 4.19 -15.96 6.34
N GLY A 66 4.42 -14.81 5.70
CA GLY A 66 5.27 -13.73 6.23
C GLY A 66 6.77 -13.99 6.16
N THR A 67 7.23 -15.09 5.56
CA THR A 67 8.68 -15.33 5.40
C THR A 67 9.26 -14.35 4.39
N LEU A 68 10.31 -13.64 4.79
CA LEU A 68 11.08 -12.76 3.90
C LEU A 68 11.74 -13.58 2.78
N ILE A 69 11.55 -13.16 1.54
CA ILE A 69 12.15 -13.74 0.32
C ILE A 69 13.44 -13.00 -0.02
N ARG A 70 13.40 -11.66 -0.03
CA ARG A 70 14.55 -10.77 -0.22
C ARG A 70 14.28 -9.37 0.30
N GLN A 71 15.34 -8.59 0.49
CA GLN A 71 15.29 -7.18 0.88
C GLN A 71 16.40 -6.37 0.20
N GLU A 72 16.16 -5.08 -0.02
CA GLU A 72 17.16 -4.11 -0.51
C GLU A 72 16.95 -2.72 0.13
N PRO A 73 17.98 -1.86 0.21
CA PRO A 73 17.79 -0.47 0.66
C PRO A 73 16.85 0.29 -0.27
N LEU A 74 15.90 1.03 0.30
CA LEU A 74 14.94 1.85 -0.46
C LEU A 74 15.24 3.34 -0.25
N PRO A 75 15.75 4.06 -1.27
CA PRO A 75 15.83 5.51 -1.21
C PRO A 75 14.42 6.11 -1.19
N LEU A 76 14.06 6.82 -0.11
CA LEU A 76 12.80 7.57 -0.06
C LEU A 76 12.90 8.80 -0.97
N GLY A 77 11.94 8.96 -1.89
CA GLY A 77 11.93 10.07 -2.86
C GLY A 77 11.62 11.44 -2.23
N LEU A 78 11.03 11.44 -1.03
CA LEU A 78 10.93 12.62 -0.16
C LEU A 78 11.77 12.35 1.09
N SER A 79 13.02 12.82 1.09
CA SER A 79 13.96 12.65 2.19
C SER A 79 14.75 13.94 2.46
N LEU A 80 15.04 14.21 3.73
CA LEU A 80 15.81 15.38 4.18
C LEU A 80 16.94 14.95 5.14
N PRO A 81 18.09 15.65 5.17
CA PRO A 81 19.12 15.39 6.18
C PRO A 81 18.64 15.83 7.56
N GLY A 82 18.61 14.90 8.52
CA GLY A 82 18.35 15.17 9.94
C GLY A 82 19.55 15.80 10.66
N LEU A 83 19.28 16.48 11.77
CA LEU A 83 20.28 17.21 12.55
C LEU A 83 21.30 16.30 13.25
N ASP A 84 20.98 15.01 13.43
CA ASP A 84 21.85 13.97 13.97
C ASP A 84 22.56 13.15 12.87
N GLY A 85 22.35 13.51 11.59
CA GLY A 85 22.89 12.82 10.42
C GLY A 85 22.03 11.65 9.89
N ARG A 86 20.88 11.34 10.52
CA ARG A 86 19.94 10.34 9.99
C ARG A 86 19.02 10.96 8.92
N PRO A 87 18.56 10.21 7.91
CA PRO A 87 17.55 10.71 6.98
C PRO A 87 16.19 10.89 7.69
N LEU A 88 15.53 12.01 7.43
CA LEU A 88 14.12 12.24 7.78
C LEU A 88 13.24 11.87 6.57
N PRO A 89 12.09 11.20 6.76
CA PRO A 89 11.51 10.78 8.05
C PRO A 89 12.16 9.53 8.66
N GLY A 90 12.91 8.76 7.87
CA GLY A 90 13.55 7.53 8.31
C GLY A 90 14.38 6.85 7.22
N THR A 91 14.91 5.66 7.54
CA THR A 91 15.62 4.79 6.59
C THR A 91 14.68 3.67 6.15
N ALA A 92 14.52 3.48 4.84
CA ALA A 92 13.62 2.48 4.29
C ALA A 92 14.35 1.28 3.67
N THR A 93 13.68 0.13 3.72
CA THR A 93 14.09 -1.16 3.17
C THR A 93 12.93 -1.72 2.36
N ARG A 94 13.10 -1.89 1.05
CA ARG A 94 12.15 -2.60 0.21
C ARG A 94 12.26 -4.09 0.53
N LEU A 95 11.13 -4.76 0.63
CA LEU A 95 11.02 -6.16 1.02
C LEU A 95 10.11 -6.91 0.06
N MET A 96 10.40 -8.20 -0.12
CA MET A 96 9.51 -9.16 -0.77
C MET A 96 9.32 -10.32 0.20
N TYR A 97 8.09 -10.77 0.39
CA TYR A 97 7.72 -11.79 1.35
C TYR A 97 6.66 -12.74 0.78
N LYS A 98 6.55 -13.93 1.37
CA LYS A 98 5.55 -14.91 0.96
C LYS A 98 4.22 -14.69 1.70
N SER A 99 3.12 -14.68 0.95
CA SER A 99 1.75 -14.73 1.46
C SER A 99 0.98 -15.88 0.79
N THR A 100 -0.34 -15.93 1.00
CA THR A 100 -1.25 -16.93 0.40
C THR A 100 -2.50 -16.23 -0.16
N ASP A 101 -2.86 -16.49 -1.41
CA ASP A 101 -4.06 -15.90 -2.04
C ASP A 101 -5.37 -16.57 -1.61
N SER A 102 -6.51 -16.01 -1.99
CA SER A 102 -7.87 -16.50 -1.69
C SER A 102 -8.14 -17.92 -2.18
N SER A 103 -7.37 -18.40 -3.18
CA SER A 103 -7.45 -19.78 -3.69
C SER A 103 -6.52 -20.76 -2.95
N GLY A 104 -5.82 -20.29 -1.91
CA GLY A 104 -4.90 -21.08 -1.10
C GLY A 104 -3.51 -21.26 -1.71
N ARG A 105 -3.18 -20.58 -2.82
CA ARG A 105 -1.88 -20.70 -3.48
C ARG A 105 -0.84 -19.81 -2.80
N PRO A 106 0.44 -20.23 -2.69
CA PRO A 106 1.51 -19.36 -2.25
C PRO A 106 1.76 -18.25 -3.29
N VAL A 107 1.96 -17.01 -2.81
CA VAL A 107 2.26 -15.84 -3.65
C VAL A 107 3.41 -15.04 -3.05
N ALA A 108 4.15 -14.31 -3.88
CA ALA A 108 5.02 -13.25 -3.40
C ALA A 108 4.23 -11.93 -3.31
N VAL A 109 4.59 -11.11 -2.33
CA VAL A 109 4.10 -9.74 -2.18
C VAL A 109 5.30 -8.84 -1.89
N THR A 110 5.31 -7.65 -2.47
CA THR A 110 6.33 -6.62 -2.22
C THR A 110 5.82 -5.57 -1.23
N GLY A 111 6.73 -4.75 -0.72
CA GLY A 111 6.42 -3.73 0.25
C GLY A 111 7.65 -2.97 0.70
N ALA A 112 7.50 -2.11 1.70
CA ALA A 112 8.59 -1.34 2.28
C ALA A 112 8.45 -1.25 3.80
N TYR A 113 9.52 -1.58 4.54
CA TYR A 113 9.67 -1.21 5.94
C TYR A 113 10.42 0.12 6.05
N ILE A 114 10.06 0.94 7.05
CA ILE A 114 10.71 2.22 7.32
C ILE A 114 11.01 2.32 8.83
N GLU A 115 12.30 2.37 9.17
CA GLU A 115 12.79 2.68 10.51
C GLU A 115 12.76 4.21 10.70
N PRO A 116 11.95 4.75 11.64
CA PRO A 116 11.79 6.19 11.81
C PRO A 116 13.00 6.79 12.53
N SER A 117 13.41 7.97 12.08
CA SER A 117 14.47 8.74 12.76
C SER A 117 13.96 9.42 14.03
N ALA A 118 12.65 9.58 14.20
CA ALA A 118 12.04 9.95 15.47
C ALA A 118 12.24 8.85 16.53
N GLN A 119 12.40 9.25 17.79
CA GLN A 119 12.41 8.31 18.92
C GLN A 119 10.97 7.94 19.30
N TRP A 120 10.80 6.80 19.96
CA TRP A 120 9.52 6.39 20.53
C TRP A 120 9.56 6.71 22.02
N GLU A 121 8.69 7.63 22.44
CA GLU A 121 8.64 8.15 23.82
C GLU A 121 7.67 7.36 24.71
N GLY A 122 6.84 6.50 24.13
CA GLY A 122 5.86 5.66 24.82
C GLY A 122 6.47 4.41 25.47
N ASP A 123 5.70 3.76 26.35
CA ASP A 123 6.19 2.61 27.12
C ASP A 123 6.54 1.38 26.24
N GLY A 124 7.73 0.81 26.49
CA GLY A 124 8.17 -0.45 25.90
C GLY A 124 8.97 -0.32 24.59
N PRO A 125 9.11 -1.42 23.81
CA PRO A 125 9.84 -1.41 22.55
C PRO A 125 9.04 -0.71 21.44
N ARG A 126 9.76 -0.12 20.46
CA ARG A 126 9.15 0.64 19.36
C ARG A 126 8.01 -0.16 18.69
N PRO A 127 6.81 0.41 18.54
CA PRO A 127 5.70 -0.26 17.87
C PRO A 127 5.88 -0.28 16.34
N LEU A 128 5.10 -1.14 15.69
CA LEU A 128 5.00 -1.25 14.24
C LEU A 128 3.56 -0.95 13.79
N VAL A 129 3.38 -0.12 12.78
CA VAL A 129 2.10 0.05 12.07
C VAL A 129 2.21 -0.56 10.69
N ALA A 130 1.31 -1.48 10.36
CA ALA A 130 1.09 -1.90 8.98
C ALA A 130 0.17 -0.89 8.31
N VAL A 131 0.68 -0.17 7.32
CA VAL A 131 -0.09 0.72 6.46
C VAL A 131 -0.57 -0.07 5.25
N ALA A 132 -1.88 -0.19 5.14
CA ALA A 132 -2.59 -0.67 3.98
C ALA A 132 -2.96 0.55 3.12
N SER A 133 -2.38 0.65 1.93
CA SER A 133 -2.59 1.79 1.03
C SER A 133 -4.04 1.91 0.56
N GLY A 134 -4.54 3.13 0.41
CA GLY A 134 -5.66 3.40 -0.50
C GLY A 134 -5.31 3.03 -1.96
N THR A 135 -6.32 3.09 -2.83
CA THR A 135 -6.23 2.69 -4.23
C THR A 135 -5.15 3.42 -5.02
N MET A 136 -4.19 2.64 -5.51
CA MET A 136 -3.10 3.10 -6.39
C MET A 136 -3.34 2.73 -7.86
N GLY A 137 -4.06 1.64 -8.14
CA GLY A 137 -4.29 1.08 -9.47
C GLY A 137 -3.97 -0.41 -9.54
N GLN A 138 -3.71 -0.94 -10.74
CA GLN A 138 -3.41 -2.36 -10.99
C GLN A 138 -2.08 -2.60 -11.73
N GLY A 139 -1.43 -1.56 -12.25
CA GLY A 139 -0.11 -1.67 -12.88
C GLY A 139 1.07 -1.64 -11.89
N ASP A 140 2.17 -2.30 -12.25
CA ASP A 140 3.35 -2.44 -11.40
C ASP A 140 3.98 -1.11 -10.95
N GLN A 141 3.96 -0.10 -11.84
CA GLN A 141 4.48 1.25 -11.58
C GLN A 141 3.69 2.05 -10.54
N CYS A 142 2.53 1.51 -10.10
CA CYS A 142 1.66 2.12 -9.11
C CYS A 142 1.92 1.64 -7.68
N ALA A 143 2.75 0.59 -7.50
CA ALA A 143 2.95 -0.06 -6.21
C ALA A 143 3.39 0.91 -5.09
N PRO A 144 2.79 0.88 -3.89
CA PRO A 144 3.16 1.74 -2.76
C PRO A 144 4.67 1.80 -2.44
N SER A 145 5.40 0.68 -2.50
CA SER A 145 6.85 0.61 -2.30
C SER A 145 7.68 1.18 -3.46
N PHE A 146 7.08 1.31 -4.64
CA PHE A 146 7.64 2.07 -5.76
C PHE A 146 7.36 3.57 -5.57
N ALA A 147 6.12 3.91 -5.19
CA ALA A 147 5.65 5.27 -4.93
C ALA A 147 6.38 5.95 -3.74
N LEU A 148 6.87 5.19 -2.75
CA LEU A 148 7.76 5.70 -1.70
C LEU A 148 9.12 6.20 -2.23
N GLN A 149 9.63 5.62 -3.32
CA GLN A 149 10.84 6.07 -4.02
C GLN A 149 10.53 7.11 -5.12
N HIS A 150 9.38 6.98 -5.76
CA HIS A 150 8.90 7.81 -6.86
C HIS A 150 7.56 8.48 -6.48
N PRO A 151 7.58 9.50 -5.60
CA PRO A 151 6.38 10.09 -4.98
C PRO A 151 5.43 10.78 -5.97
N LEU A 152 5.94 11.10 -7.16
CA LEU A 152 5.20 11.61 -8.30
C LEU A 152 5.85 11.01 -9.56
N THR A 153 5.09 10.22 -10.31
CA THR A 153 5.48 9.71 -11.63
C THR A 153 4.49 10.23 -12.66
N VAL A 154 4.97 10.99 -13.65
CA VAL A 154 4.15 11.57 -14.71
C VAL A 154 4.83 11.34 -16.05
N SER A 155 4.11 10.74 -17.00
CA SER A 155 4.54 10.57 -18.39
C SER A 155 3.36 10.84 -19.35
N GLY A 156 3.51 10.52 -20.64
CA GLY A 156 2.38 10.47 -21.56
C GLY A 156 1.47 9.25 -21.37
N GLU A 157 1.85 8.31 -20.51
CA GLU A 157 1.18 7.01 -20.32
C GLU A 157 0.66 6.79 -18.88
N THR A 158 1.33 7.35 -17.87
CA THR A 158 1.01 7.15 -16.44
C THR A 158 1.04 8.45 -15.61
N LEU A 159 0.17 8.51 -14.60
CA LEU A 159 0.06 9.50 -13.53
C LEU A 159 -0.11 8.75 -12.20
N SER A 160 0.99 8.58 -11.47
CA SER A 160 1.02 8.00 -10.12
C SER A 160 1.43 9.05 -9.09
N VAL A 161 0.75 9.07 -7.94
CA VAL A 161 0.95 10.04 -6.85
C VAL A 161 0.91 9.32 -5.52
N ALA A 162 1.98 9.42 -4.72
CA ALA A 162 2.10 8.74 -3.43
C ALA A 162 1.36 9.49 -2.30
N TYR A 163 0.05 9.65 -2.40
CA TYR A 163 -0.73 10.45 -1.44
C TYR A 163 -0.71 9.87 -0.01
N GLU A 164 -0.61 8.55 0.13
CA GLU A 164 -0.51 7.85 1.42
C GLU A 164 0.80 8.18 2.18
N ASN A 165 1.84 8.72 1.50
CA ASN A 165 3.09 9.14 2.15
C ASN A 165 2.85 10.15 3.27
N LEU A 166 1.78 10.98 3.19
CA LEU A 166 1.43 11.89 4.28
C LEU A 166 1.05 11.15 5.57
N ALA A 167 0.23 10.10 5.47
CA ALA A 167 -0.15 9.28 6.62
C ALA A 167 1.06 8.50 7.15
N ILE A 168 1.83 7.87 6.26
CA ILE A 168 3.06 7.14 6.59
C ILE A 168 4.05 8.05 7.34
N TYR A 169 4.28 9.28 6.87
CA TYR A 169 5.27 10.18 7.48
C TYR A 169 4.79 10.76 8.81
N ARG A 170 3.46 10.96 8.99
CA ARG A 170 2.88 11.33 10.29
C ARG A 170 2.97 10.18 11.29
N LEU A 171 2.76 8.93 10.87
CA LEU A 171 2.98 7.74 11.70
C LEU A 171 4.45 7.63 12.12
N LEU A 172 5.40 7.74 11.18
CA LEU A 172 6.84 7.77 11.49
C LEU A 172 7.24 8.89 12.45
N ALA A 173 6.58 10.05 12.38
CA ALA A 173 6.81 11.18 13.28
C ALA A 173 6.34 10.93 14.73
N THR A 174 5.49 9.92 14.98
CA THR A 174 5.19 9.46 16.36
C THR A 174 6.30 8.61 16.97
N GLY A 175 7.30 8.20 16.18
CA GLY A 175 8.27 7.19 16.55
C GLY A 175 7.81 5.75 16.31
N ALA A 176 6.57 5.50 15.88
CA ALA A 176 6.17 4.18 15.39
C ALA A 176 6.87 3.85 14.07
N ALA A 177 7.40 2.63 13.96
CA ALA A 177 7.90 2.14 12.67
C ALA A 177 6.74 1.78 11.74
N VAL A 178 6.96 1.85 10.43
CA VAL A 178 5.91 1.53 9.44
C VAL A 178 6.37 0.39 8.55
N VAL A 179 5.45 -0.54 8.24
CA VAL A 179 5.56 -1.40 7.06
C VAL A 179 4.38 -1.12 6.13
N VAL A 180 4.67 -0.90 4.85
CA VAL A 180 3.68 -0.75 3.79
C VAL A 180 3.66 -2.05 2.98
N THR A 181 2.47 -2.59 2.74
CA THR A 181 2.26 -3.70 1.78
C THR A 181 1.88 -3.13 0.42
N ASP A 182 2.36 -3.75 -0.66
CA ASP A 182 1.86 -3.45 -2.01
C ASP A 182 0.55 -4.20 -2.32
N TYR A 183 0.21 -5.25 -1.55
CA TYR A 183 -0.81 -6.28 -1.83
C TYR A 183 -0.42 -7.31 -2.91
N VAL A 184 -1.20 -8.39 -2.97
CA VAL A 184 -1.03 -9.46 -3.96
C VAL A 184 -1.22 -8.91 -5.37
N GLY A 185 -0.20 -9.10 -6.22
CA GLY A 185 -0.21 -8.76 -7.65
C GLY A 185 -0.09 -7.27 -8.00
N LEU A 186 0.19 -6.39 -7.05
CA LEU A 186 0.55 -4.99 -7.36
C LEU A 186 2.06 -4.82 -7.22
N GLY A 187 2.73 -4.38 -8.28
CA GLY A 187 4.19 -4.36 -8.36
C GLY A 187 4.78 -5.74 -8.65
N ALA A 188 4.27 -6.80 -8.02
CA ALA A 188 4.71 -8.17 -8.26
C ALA A 188 4.35 -8.65 -9.68
N THR A 189 5.35 -8.65 -10.56
CA THR A 189 5.19 -8.73 -12.03
C THR A 189 4.75 -10.10 -12.59
N ASP A 190 4.18 -11.01 -11.78
CA ASP A 190 3.75 -12.36 -12.18
C ASP A 190 2.22 -12.55 -12.29
N ARG A 191 1.43 -11.61 -11.76
CA ARG A 191 -0.04 -11.66 -11.76
C ARG A 191 -0.66 -10.27 -11.61
N LEU A 192 -1.91 -10.11 -12.03
CA LEU A 192 -2.64 -8.86 -11.77
C LEU A 192 -2.97 -8.68 -10.29
N HIS A 193 -3.06 -7.42 -9.87
CA HIS A 193 -3.48 -7.06 -8.51
C HIS A 193 -4.93 -7.50 -8.25
N THR A 194 -5.14 -8.22 -7.15
CA THR A 194 -6.45 -8.72 -6.73
C THR A 194 -7.24 -7.68 -5.93
N TYR A 195 -7.42 -6.51 -6.53
CA TYR A 195 -8.13 -5.33 -6.01
C TYR A 195 -9.45 -5.69 -5.29
N VAL A 196 -9.64 -5.21 -4.06
CA VAL A 196 -10.79 -5.47 -3.16
C VAL A 196 -11.14 -6.93 -2.87
N ASN A 197 -10.19 -7.86 -3.03
CA ASN A 197 -10.29 -9.23 -2.52
C ASN A 197 -9.84 -9.29 -1.06
N ARG A 198 -10.81 -9.44 -0.14
CA ARG A 198 -10.59 -9.32 1.31
C ARG A 198 -9.49 -10.26 1.83
N LEU A 199 -9.38 -11.47 1.27
CA LEU A 199 -8.45 -12.48 1.76
C LEU A 199 -7.02 -12.14 1.33
N ASP A 200 -6.79 -11.88 0.04
CA ASP A 200 -5.49 -11.48 -0.49
C ASP A 200 -4.95 -10.23 0.21
N GLU A 201 -5.79 -9.21 0.39
CA GLU A 201 -5.46 -7.98 1.12
C GLU A 201 -5.14 -8.24 2.61
N GLY A 202 -6.06 -8.89 3.33
CA GLY A 202 -5.93 -9.11 4.76
C GLY A 202 -4.75 -10.03 5.11
N HIS A 203 -4.49 -11.04 4.27
CA HIS A 203 -3.30 -11.88 4.36
C HIS A 203 -2.02 -11.08 4.10
N ALA A 204 -1.99 -10.25 3.05
CA ALA A 204 -0.83 -9.43 2.71
C ALA A 204 -0.47 -8.44 3.83
N VAL A 205 -1.45 -7.77 4.44
CA VAL A 205 -1.25 -6.86 5.58
C VAL A 205 -0.68 -7.58 6.80
N LEU A 206 -1.22 -8.75 7.16
CA LEU A 206 -0.75 -9.53 8.32
C LEU A 206 0.64 -10.14 8.08
N ASP A 207 0.94 -10.55 6.84
CA ASP A 207 2.24 -11.10 6.48
C ASP A 207 3.34 -10.03 6.31
N ALA A 208 2.97 -8.79 5.97
CA ALA A 208 3.90 -7.65 6.01
C ALA A 208 4.44 -7.41 7.43
N VAL A 209 3.60 -7.56 8.46
CA VAL A 209 4.01 -7.46 9.88
C VAL A 209 5.01 -8.55 10.24
N ARG A 210 4.78 -9.79 9.80
CA ARG A 210 5.69 -10.92 10.00
C ARG A 210 7.03 -10.69 9.27
N ALA A 211 6.98 -10.22 8.04
CA ALA A 211 8.17 -9.92 7.23
C ALA A 211 9.01 -8.79 7.86
N ALA A 212 8.37 -7.69 8.29
CA ALA A 212 9.05 -6.59 8.97
C ALA A 212 9.72 -7.03 10.29
N ARG A 213 9.05 -7.88 11.07
CA ARG A 213 9.62 -8.50 12.30
C ARG A 213 10.80 -9.44 12.03
N ALA A 214 11.00 -9.88 10.78
CA ALA A 214 12.14 -10.72 10.37
C ALA A 214 13.33 -9.92 9.82
N LEU A 215 13.21 -8.60 9.64
CA LEU A 215 14.29 -7.76 9.12
C LEU A 215 15.41 -7.56 10.15
N PRO A 216 16.68 -7.80 9.78
CA PRO A 216 17.82 -7.57 10.66
C PRO A 216 18.10 -6.06 10.83
N GLY A 217 18.60 -5.67 12.01
CA GLY A 217 19.03 -4.30 12.29
C GLY A 217 17.91 -3.28 12.50
N THR A 218 16.65 -3.71 12.59
CA THR A 218 15.52 -2.87 12.99
C THR A 218 15.47 -2.67 14.51
N SER A 219 14.73 -1.67 14.96
CA SER A 219 14.43 -1.44 16.38
C SER A 219 13.29 -2.30 16.95
N LEU A 220 12.68 -3.17 16.11
CA LEU A 220 11.56 -4.00 16.50
C LEU A 220 11.99 -5.12 17.46
N ALA A 221 11.12 -5.43 18.42
CA ALA A 221 11.29 -6.53 19.37
C ALA A 221 10.09 -7.48 19.34
N SER A 222 10.22 -8.65 19.97
CA SER A 222 9.11 -9.59 20.15
C SER A 222 7.92 -9.02 20.94
N GLY A 223 8.17 -7.97 21.76
CA GLY A 223 7.16 -7.20 22.47
C GLY A 223 6.55 -6.03 21.69
N SER A 224 7.04 -5.71 20.48
CA SER A 224 6.53 -4.58 19.69
C SER A 224 5.06 -4.78 19.34
N ARG A 225 4.22 -3.87 19.87
CA ARG A 225 2.79 -3.76 19.59
C ARG A 225 2.57 -3.44 18.11
N VAL A 226 1.47 -3.96 17.56
CA VAL A 226 1.12 -3.83 16.14
C VAL A 226 -0.15 -3.02 15.98
N GLY A 227 -0.09 -1.95 15.19
CA GLY A 227 -1.25 -1.23 14.68
C GLY A 227 -1.53 -1.58 13.23
N LEU A 228 -2.80 -1.52 12.81
CA LEU A 228 -3.17 -1.46 11.39
C LEU A 228 -3.72 -0.07 11.07
N TYR A 229 -3.41 0.46 9.89
CA TYR A 229 -3.93 1.73 9.41
C TYR A 229 -4.19 1.65 7.90
N GLY A 230 -5.35 2.11 7.46
CA GLY A 230 -5.60 2.34 6.04
C GLY A 230 -6.91 3.07 5.77
N TYR A 231 -7.03 3.64 4.57
CA TYR A 231 -8.20 4.38 4.11
C TYR A 231 -8.69 3.87 2.75
N SER A 232 -9.98 4.03 2.44
CA SER A 232 -10.62 3.50 1.22
C SER A 232 -10.43 1.98 1.13
N GLU A 233 -9.95 1.46 0.00
CA GLU A 233 -9.44 0.09 -0.16
C GLU A 233 -8.55 -0.36 1.03
N GLY A 234 -7.56 0.44 1.43
CA GLY A 234 -6.71 0.16 2.58
C GLY A 234 -7.45 0.11 3.91
N GLY A 235 -8.60 0.80 4.01
CA GLY A 235 -9.53 0.66 5.11
C GLY A 235 -10.24 -0.70 5.10
N GLY A 236 -10.59 -1.20 3.92
CA GLY A 236 -11.09 -2.56 3.68
C GLY A 236 -10.06 -3.63 4.03
N ALA A 237 -8.85 -3.53 3.47
CA ALA A 237 -7.72 -4.38 3.77
C ALA A 237 -7.40 -4.45 5.28
N SER A 238 -7.37 -3.28 5.95
CA SER A 238 -7.17 -3.20 7.40
C SER A 238 -8.31 -3.84 8.20
N ALA A 239 -9.56 -3.66 7.76
CA ALA A 239 -10.72 -4.29 8.38
C ALA A 239 -10.73 -5.81 8.19
N SER A 240 -10.36 -6.31 7.02
CA SER A 240 -10.26 -7.74 6.77
C SER A 240 -9.09 -8.37 7.52
N ALA A 241 -7.92 -7.73 7.56
CA ALA A 241 -6.80 -8.14 8.40
C ALA A 241 -7.21 -8.25 9.89
N ALA A 242 -8.00 -7.32 10.42
CA ALA A 242 -8.52 -7.40 11.79
C ALA A 242 -9.54 -8.54 12.01
N GLU A 243 -10.33 -8.91 10.99
CA GLU A 243 -11.23 -10.08 11.02
C GLU A 243 -10.49 -11.42 10.85
N LEU A 244 -9.42 -11.47 10.06
CA LEU A 244 -8.66 -12.69 9.72
C LEU A 244 -7.52 -12.98 10.70
N GLN A 245 -7.03 -11.98 11.44
CA GLN A 245 -5.97 -12.13 12.44
C GLN A 245 -6.12 -13.37 13.35
N PRO A 246 -7.30 -13.70 13.91
CA PRO A 246 -7.40 -14.78 14.90
C PRO A 246 -7.15 -16.18 14.33
N THR A 247 -7.35 -16.36 13.01
CA THR A 247 -7.22 -17.64 12.30
C THR A 247 -6.00 -17.70 11.39
N TYR A 248 -5.61 -16.59 10.76
CA TYR A 248 -4.48 -16.51 9.83
C TYR A 248 -3.17 -16.08 10.51
N ALA A 249 -3.24 -15.19 11.51
CA ALA A 249 -2.06 -14.62 12.17
C ALA A 249 -2.22 -14.44 13.69
N PRO A 250 -2.47 -15.51 14.47
CA PRO A 250 -2.60 -15.44 15.93
C PRO A 250 -1.34 -14.90 16.65
N ASP A 251 -0.18 -14.93 15.98
CA ASP A 251 1.10 -14.32 16.38
C ASP A 251 1.17 -12.80 16.17
N VAL A 252 0.36 -12.25 15.26
CA VAL A 252 0.24 -10.81 15.00
C VAL A 252 -0.82 -10.22 15.94
N LYS A 253 -0.42 -10.03 17.20
CA LYS A 253 -1.28 -9.40 18.23
C LYS A 253 -1.49 -7.91 17.94
N LEU A 254 -2.69 -7.57 17.47
CA LEU A 254 -3.09 -6.19 17.18
C LEU A 254 -3.43 -5.44 18.46
N ALA A 255 -2.87 -4.25 18.61
CA ALA A 255 -3.21 -3.30 19.66
C ALA A 255 -4.37 -2.39 19.24
N GLY A 256 -4.47 -2.06 17.95
CA GLY A 256 -5.56 -1.29 17.38
C GLY A 256 -5.59 -1.38 15.85
N THR A 257 -6.71 -1.01 15.25
CA THR A 257 -6.89 -0.95 13.79
C THR A 257 -7.68 0.29 13.42
N TYR A 258 -7.12 1.16 12.58
CA TYR A 258 -7.86 2.20 11.90
C TYR A 258 -8.34 1.70 10.53
N SER A 259 -9.62 1.94 10.23
CA SER A 259 -10.28 1.57 8.97
C SER A 259 -11.12 2.77 8.51
N GLY A 260 -10.51 3.61 7.67
CA GLY A 260 -11.16 4.78 7.08
C GLY A 260 -11.89 4.43 5.78
N ALA A 261 -13.14 4.86 5.63
CA ALA A 261 -14.03 4.64 4.48
C ALA A 261 -13.93 3.23 3.83
N PRO A 262 -14.05 2.12 4.61
CA PRO A 262 -13.83 0.78 4.08
C PRO A 262 -14.91 0.35 3.07
N PRO A 263 -14.56 -0.28 1.92
CA PRO A 263 -15.49 -0.92 1.00
C PRO A 263 -15.96 -2.29 1.52
N ALA A 264 -16.61 -2.31 2.68
CA ALA A 264 -17.06 -3.53 3.36
C ALA A 264 -18.23 -4.28 2.67
N ASN A 265 -18.86 -3.69 1.64
CA ASN A 265 -19.90 -4.34 0.83
C ASN A 265 -19.79 -3.87 -0.63
N LEU A 266 -19.20 -4.69 -1.49
CA LEU A 266 -18.94 -4.33 -2.89
C LEU A 266 -20.23 -4.10 -3.70
N THR A 267 -21.29 -4.88 -3.44
CA THR A 267 -22.63 -4.73 -4.03
C THR A 267 -23.27 -3.36 -3.72
N ALA A 268 -22.92 -2.75 -2.59
CA ALA A 268 -23.29 -1.36 -2.27
C ALA A 268 -22.32 -0.34 -2.89
N VAL A 269 -21.01 -0.60 -2.86
CA VAL A 269 -19.97 0.31 -3.37
C VAL A 269 -20.05 0.54 -4.87
N MET A 270 -20.36 -0.49 -5.68
CA MET A 270 -20.52 -0.32 -7.14
C MET A 270 -21.49 0.80 -7.54
N LYS A 271 -22.49 1.10 -6.70
CA LYS A 271 -23.50 2.16 -6.95
C LYS A 271 -22.94 3.57 -6.78
N GLY A 272 -21.87 3.73 -6.01
CA GLY A 272 -21.08 4.97 -5.90
C GLY A 272 -20.03 5.09 -7.01
N ILE A 273 -19.37 3.98 -7.33
CA ILE A 273 -18.33 3.90 -8.35
C ILE A 273 -18.87 4.16 -9.78
N ASP A 274 -19.99 3.55 -10.18
CA ASP A 274 -20.52 3.68 -11.55
C ASP A 274 -20.94 5.13 -11.89
N GLY A 275 -20.37 5.70 -12.95
CA GLY A 275 -20.57 7.10 -13.35
C GLY A 275 -19.77 8.11 -12.54
N SER A 276 -18.81 7.67 -11.70
CA SER A 276 -17.92 8.55 -10.93
C SER A 276 -16.55 8.74 -11.58
N ALA A 277 -15.75 9.66 -11.03
CA ALA A 277 -14.33 9.79 -11.37
C ALA A 277 -13.55 8.46 -11.20
N LEU A 278 -13.94 7.60 -10.25
CA LEU A 278 -13.26 6.35 -9.91
C LEU A 278 -13.84 5.12 -10.64
N VAL A 279 -14.61 5.27 -11.73
CA VAL A 279 -15.25 4.13 -12.42
C VAL A 279 -14.27 3.02 -12.88
N GLY A 280 -12.99 3.35 -13.07
CA GLY A 280 -11.90 2.39 -13.31
C GLY A 280 -11.79 1.27 -12.26
N ALA A 281 -12.23 1.50 -11.02
CA ALA A 281 -12.27 0.49 -9.97
C ALA A 281 -13.19 -0.70 -10.28
N LEU A 282 -14.19 -0.54 -11.16
CA LEU A 282 -14.94 -1.70 -11.68
C LEU A 282 -14.04 -2.59 -12.55
N GLY A 283 -13.15 -1.98 -13.35
CA GLY A 283 -12.19 -2.70 -14.19
C GLY A 283 -11.17 -3.48 -13.35
N TRP A 284 -10.54 -2.80 -12.38
CA TRP A 284 -9.58 -3.44 -11.47
C TRP A 284 -10.20 -4.59 -10.68
N ALA A 285 -11.43 -4.42 -10.16
CA ALA A 285 -12.16 -5.48 -9.46
C ALA A 285 -12.47 -6.67 -10.37
N ILE A 286 -13.00 -6.45 -11.58
CA ILE A 286 -13.32 -7.54 -12.52
C ILE A 286 -12.05 -8.30 -12.92
N ASN A 287 -10.96 -7.60 -13.21
CA ASN A 287 -9.65 -8.20 -13.50
C ASN A 287 -9.11 -8.98 -12.29
N GLY A 288 -9.20 -8.40 -11.09
CA GLY A 288 -8.70 -8.99 -9.85
C GLY A 288 -9.46 -10.25 -9.42
N PHE A 289 -10.78 -10.30 -9.66
CA PHE A 289 -11.58 -11.50 -9.45
C PHE A 289 -11.36 -12.55 -10.55
N ALA A 290 -11.17 -12.15 -11.82
CA ALA A 290 -10.80 -13.09 -12.88
C ALA A 290 -9.42 -13.75 -12.68
N GLN A 291 -8.51 -13.09 -11.95
CA GLN A 291 -7.20 -13.59 -11.56
C GLN A 291 -7.26 -14.67 -10.45
N THR A 292 -8.35 -14.74 -9.68
CA THR A 292 -8.54 -15.70 -8.57
C THR A 292 -9.65 -16.73 -8.81
N ASP A 293 -10.71 -16.39 -9.55
CA ASP A 293 -11.71 -17.32 -10.10
C ASP A 293 -11.73 -17.26 -11.64
N PRO A 294 -10.92 -18.09 -12.33
CA PRO A 294 -10.83 -18.11 -13.79
C PRO A 294 -12.13 -18.42 -14.52
N ASP A 295 -13.10 -19.08 -13.88
CA ASP A 295 -14.39 -19.43 -14.51
C ASP A 295 -15.26 -18.18 -14.75
N LEU A 296 -15.04 -17.08 -14.00
CA LEU A 296 -15.70 -15.79 -14.26
C LEU A 296 -15.43 -15.28 -15.67
N ARG A 297 -14.34 -15.73 -16.32
CA ARG A 297 -13.99 -15.35 -17.69
C ARG A 297 -15.17 -15.53 -18.68
N GLY A 298 -15.92 -16.62 -18.57
CA GLY A 298 -17.07 -16.86 -19.46
C GLY A 298 -18.22 -15.87 -19.22
N VAL A 299 -18.42 -15.43 -17.97
CA VAL A 299 -19.39 -14.38 -17.61
C VAL A 299 -18.94 -13.03 -18.19
N ILE A 300 -17.67 -12.69 -18.02
CA ILE A 300 -17.06 -11.43 -18.47
C ILE A 300 -17.11 -11.32 -19.99
N GLU A 301 -16.63 -12.34 -20.72
CA GLU A 301 -16.58 -12.35 -22.18
C GLU A 301 -17.98 -12.28 -22.82
N THR A 302 -19.00 -12.89 -22.19
CA THR A 302 -20.40 -12.83 -22.65
C THR A 302 -21.05 -11.47 -22.44
N ASN A 303 -20.72 -10.77 -21.35
CA ASN A 303 -21.42 -9.57 -20.93
C ASN A 303 -20.76 -8.25 -21.35
N LEU A 304 -19.49 -8.26 -21.76
CA LEU A 304 -18.78 -7.06 -22.22
C LEU A 304 -18.82 -6.87 -23.74
N ASN A 305 -18.95 -5.61 -24.17
CA ASN A 305 -18.75 -5.19 -25.55
C ASN A 305 -17.25 -4.87 -25.81
N ASP A 306 -16.91 -4.41 -27.01
CA ASP A 306 -15.49 -4.14 -27.35
C ASP A 306 -14.87 -2.99 -26.55
N ALA A 307 -15.64 -1.95 -26.22
CA ALA A 307 -15.18 -0.88 -25.34
C ALA A 307 -15.02 -1.34 -23.88
N GLY A 308 -15.81 -2.33 -23.43
CA GLY A 308 -15.61 -3.02 -22.15
C GLY A 308 -14.36 -3.89 -22.13
N ARG A 309 -14.07 -4.62 -23.22
CA ARG A 309 -12.82 -5.38 -23.39
C ARG A 309 -11.60 -4.46 -23.40
N GLU A 310 -11.68 -3.34 -24.12
CA GLU A 310 -10.65 -2.29 -24.11
C GLU A 310 -10.43 -1.74 -22.69
N ALA A 311 -11.51 -1.38 -21.98
CA ALA A 311 -11.44 -0.84 -20.63
C ALA A 311 -10.81 -1.81 -19.63
N LEU A 312 -11.14 -3.11 -19.67
CA LEU A 312 -10.47 -4.10 -18.82
C LEU A 312 -8.97 -4.24 -19.16
N ALA A 313 -8.62 -4.26 -20.44
CA ALA A 313 -7.23 -4.39 -20.88
C ALA A 313 -6.38 -3.17 -20.47
N ASP A 314 -6.87 -1.95 -20.73
CA ASP A 314 -6.16 -0.71 -20.36
C ASP A 314 -6.04 -0.59 -18.83
N THR A 315 -7.16 -0.74 -18.09
CA THR A 315 -7.15 -0.65 -16.62
C THR A 315 -6.24 -1.67 -15.94
N SER A 316 -5.99 -2.84 -16.55
CA SER A 316 -5.06 -3.85 -16.02
C SER A 316 -3.62 -3.36 -15.83
N THR A 317 -3.25 -2.25 -16.46
CA THR A 317 -1.91 -1.63 -16.32
C THR A 317 -1.94 -0.26 -15.64
N MET A 318 -3.13 0.30 -15.37
CA MET A 318 -3.30 1.70 -14.98
C MET A 318 -3.00 1.98 -13.51
N CYS A 319 -2.48 3.19 -13.26
CA CYS A 319 -2.60 3.85 -11.96
C CYS A 319 -3.92 4.62 -11.84
N VAL A 320 -4.25 5.04 -10.62
CA VAL A 320 -5.50 5.73 -10.31
C VAL A 320 -5.67 7.04 -11.07
N GLY A 321 -4.58 7.79 -11.30
CA GLY A 321 -4.60 9.00 -12.11
C GLY A 321 -4.92 8.74 -13.57
N ASP A 322 -4.31 7.71 -14.18
CA ASP A 322 -4.53 7.29 -15.57
C ASP A 322 -6.02 7.03 -15.83
N SER A 323 -6.66 6.28 -14.92
CA SER A 323 -8.04 5.85 -15.08
C SER A 323 -9.05 6.97 -14.85
N ILE A 324 -8.78 7.87 -13.89
CA ILE A 324 -9.55 9.11 -13.73
C ILE A 324 -9.49 9.96 -15.01
N LEU A 325 -8.31 10.10 -15.63
CA LEU A 325 -8.13 10.89 -16.85
C LEU A 325 -8.72 10.23 -18.11
N ARG A 326 -8.64 8.90 -18.24
CA ARG A 326 -9.07 8.15 -19.44
C ARG A 326 -10.54 7.74 -19.42
N TYR A 327 -11.10 7.45 -18.23
CA TYR A 327 -12.43 6.84 -18.07
C TYR A 327 -13.36 7.56 -17.08
N GLY A 328 -12.89 8.53 -16.30
CA GLY A 328 -13.69 9.23 -15.29
C GLY A 328 -15.07 9.69 -15.80
N PHE A 329 -16.10 9.49 -14.98
CA PHE A 329 -17.52 9.80 -15.28
C PHE A 329 -18.18 8.95 -16.39
N THR A 330 -17.47 7.99 -16.98
CA THR A 330 -18.09 6.96 -17.84
C THR A 330 -19.09 6.14 -17.03
N ARG A 331 -20.23 5.76 -17.63
CA ARG A 331 -21.16 4.79 -17.04
C ARG A 331 -20.86 3.39 -17.53
N SER A 332 -20.95 2.40 -16.64
CA SER A 332 -20.66 0.99 -16.94
C SER A 332 -21.56 0.40 -18.04
N THR A 333 -22.73 1.01 -18.28
CA THR A 333 -23.61 0.75 -19.44
C THR A 333 -22.92 0.90 -20.80
N ALA A 334 -21.84 1.68 -20.90
CA ALA A 334 -21.04 1.82 -22.12
C ALA A 334 -20.12 0.62 -22.39
N TRP A 335 -19.86 -0.23 -21.39
CA TRP A 335 -18.94 -1.37 -21.47
C TRP A 335 -19.65 -2.71 -21.70
N THR A 336 -20.98 -2.77 -21.57
CA THR A 336 -21.74 -4.02 -21.60
C THR A 336 -22.43 -4.28 -22.94
N THR A 337 -22.65 -5.57 -23.28
CA THR A 337 -23.39 -5.98 -24.50
C THR A 337 -24.88 -5.64 -24.43
N SER A 338 -25.45 -5.65 -23.23
CA SER A 338 -26.87 -5.42 -22.97
C SER A 338 -27.24 -3.96 -22.72
N GLY A 339 -26.26 -3.05 -22.63
CA GLY A 339 -26.45 -1.66 -22.23
C GLY A 339 -26.90 -1.46 -20.78
N LYS A 340 -26.93 -2.53 -19.98
CA LYS A 340 -27.25 -2.48 -18.55
C LYS A 340 -26.02 -2.10 -17.71
N PRO A 341 -26.21 -1.52 -16.50
CA PRO A 341 -25.14 -1.36 -15.53
C PRO A 341 -24.50 -2.71 -15.17
N ILE A 342 -23.19 -2.70 -14.90
CA ILE A 342 -22.46 -3.90 -14.46
C ILE A 342 -23.05 -4.48 -13.16
N ALA A 343 -23.52 -3.63 -12.25
CA ALA A 343 -24.19 -4.07 -11.02
C ALA A 343 -25.48 -4.88 -11.28
N ASP A 344 -26.27 -4.52 -12.30
CA ASP A 344 -27.50 -5.22 -12.68
C ASP A 344 -27.20 -6.56 -13.39
N ILE A 345 -26.03 -6.67 -14.03
CA ILE A 345 -25.54 -7.92 -14.64
C ILE A 345 -25.05 -8.87 -13.57
N ILE A 346 -24.23 -8.39 -12.62
CA ILE A 346 -23.72 -9.19 -11.51
C ILE A 346 -24.87 -9.70 -10.64
N ALA A 347 -25.85 -8.86 -10.30
CA ALA A 347 -27.03 -9.27 -9.54
C ALA A 347 -27.95 -10.27 -10.28
N ALA A 348 -27.77 -10.44 -11.60
CA ALA A 348 -28.47 -11.43 -12.41
C ALA A 348 -27.65 -12.70 -12.69
N GLU A 349 -26.37 -12.74 -12.30
CA GLU A 349 -25.45 -13.86 -12.47
C GLU A 349 -25.03 -14.41 -11.09
N PRO A 350 -25.64 -15.51 -10.62
CA PRO A 350 -25.43 -16.05 -9.28
C PRO A 350 -23.96 -16.31 -8.91
N ARG A 351 -23.09 -16.68 -9.87
CA ARG A 351 -21.67 -16.87 -9.58
C ARG A 351 -20.94 -15.55 -9.31
N ALA A 352 -21.19 -14.54 -10.14
CA ALA A 352 -20.58 -13.23 -9.97
C ALA A 352 -21.06 -12.56 -8.67
N GLN A 353 -22.35 -12.69 -8.34
CA GLN A 353 -22.88 -12.20 -7.06
C GLN A 353 -22.24 -12.92 -5.87
N ALA A 354 -22.07 -14.25 -5.93
CA ALA A 354 -21.42 -15.01 -4.86
C ALA A 354 -19.97 -14.55 -4.60
N VAL A 355 -19.19 -14.28 -5.64
CA VAL A 355 -17.80 -13.78 -5.51
C VAL A 355 -17.75 -12.40 -4.85
N LEU A 356 -18.74 -11.52 -5.10
CA LEU A 356 -18.86 -10.23 -4.40
C LEU A 356 -19.36 -10.38 -2.96
N ASP A 357 -20.32 -11.27 -2.71
CA ASP A 357 -20.89 -11.52 -1.39
C ASP A 357 -19.84 -12.16 -0.44
N ASP A 358 -18.95 -13.00 -0.97
CA ASP A 358 -17.78 -13.49 -0.25
C ASP A 358 -16.92 -12.33 0.29
N GLN A 359 -16.81 -11.20 -0.42
CA GLN A 359 -16.01 -10.05 0.04
C GLN A 359 -16.66 -9.25 1.17
N ARG A 360 -17.81 -9.68 1.72
CA ARG A 360 -18.49 -9.01 2.85
C ARG A 360 -17.66 -9.05 4.14
N ILE A 361 -17.00 -7.93 4.42
CA ILE A 361 -16.39 -7.63 5.71
C ILE A 361 -17.51 -7.31 6.73
N GLY A 362 -17.34 -7.70 7.99
CA GLY A 362 -18.38 -7.63 9.04
C GLY A 362 -19.09 -8.96 9.26
N THR A 363 -18.64 -10.03 8.60
CA THR A 363 -19.10 -11.40 8.83
C THR A 363 -18.44 -12.03 10.05
N LEU A 364 -17.21 -11.63 10.39
CA LEU A 364 -16.44 -12.08 11.54
C LEU A 364 -16.40 -10.98 12.63
N LYS A 365 -15.53 -11.13 13.63
CA LYS A 365 -15.36 -10.19 14.74
C LYS A 365 -13.87 -9.89 14.93
N PRO A 366 -13.46 -8.61 14.94
CA PRO A 366 -12.10 -8.25 15.30
C PRO A 366 -11.81 -8.55 16.77
N THR A 367 -10.58 -8.99 17.04
CA THR A 367 -10.05 -9.29 18.39
C THR A 367 -9.56 -8.05 19.13
N GLY A 368 -8.92 -7.13 18.41
CA GLY A 368 -8.46 -5.85 18.95
C GLY A 368 -9.52 -4.74 18.89
N PRO A 369 -9.25 -3.58 19.52
CA PRO A 369 -9.96 -2.34 19.24
C PRO A 369 -9.91 -1.94 17.76
N VAL A 370 -11.01 -1.41 17.25
CA VAL A 370 -11.12 -0.92 15.87
C VAL A 370 -11.73 0.49 15.84
N ARG A 371 -11.16 1.39 15.05
CA ARG A 371 -11.73 2.70 14.73
C ARG A 371 -12.20 2.70 13.28
N VAL A 372 -13.50 2.85 13.07
CA VAL A 372 -14.12 2.92 11.74
C VAL A 372 -14.58 4.35 11.51
N ALA A 373 -13.97 5.05 10.56
CA ALA A 373 -14.32 6.44 10.22
C ALA A 373 -14.84 6.53 8.79
N THR A 374 -15.82 7.39 8.52
CA THR A 374 -16.35 7.60 7.16
C THR A 374 -17.05 8.95 7.04
N GLY A 375 -16.88 9.63 5.89
CA GLY A 375 -17.63 10.84 5.58
C GLY A 375 -19.12 10.59 5.49
N VAL A 376 -19.95 11.46 6.07
CA VAL A 376 -21.42 11.34 6.00
C VAL A 376 -21.94 11.51 4.57
N GLN A 377 -21.26 12.35 3.77
CA GLN A 377 -21.59 12.64 2.37
C GLN A 377 -20.87 11.71 1.38
N ASP A 378 -20.12 10.70 1.83
CA ASP A 378 -19.34 9.82 0.94
C ASP A 378 -20.28 9.07 -0.03
N ASP A 379 -20.17 9.41 -1.32
CA ASP A 379 -20.97 8.87 -2.41
C ASP A 379 -20.17 7.98 -3.37
N ILE A 380 -18.88 7.75 -3.09
CA ILE A 380 -17.97 6.87 -3.86
C ILE A 380 -17.90 5.50 -3.17
N VAL A 381 -17.69 5.48 -1.85
CA VAL A 381 -17.67 4.28 -0.99
C VAL A 381 -18.76 4.46 0.07
N PRO A 382 -20.05 4.21 -0.27
CA PRO A 382 -21.16 4.90 0.38
C PRO A 382 -21.22 4.76 1.90
N HIS A 383 -21.33 5.89 2.60
CA HIS A 383 -21.32 6.00 4.08
C HIS A 383 -22.06 4.86 4.81
N GLY A 384 -23.27 4.55 4.34
CA GLY A 384 -24.15 3.56 4.97
C GLY A 384 -23.56 2.14 5.08
N GLN A 385 -22.72 1.70 4.13
CA GLN A 385 -22.15 0.34 4.21
C GLN A 385 -20.96 0.26 5.18
N ALA A 386 -20.17 1.33 5.31
CA ALA A 386 -19.13 1.47 6.33
C ALA A 386 -19.73 1.60 7.74
N ARG A 387 -20.83 2.35 7.89
CA ARG A 387 -21.61 2.35 9.15
C ARG A 387 -22.17 0.96 9.48
N GLN A 388 -22.60 0.20 8.47
CA GLN A 388 -23.14 -1.14 8.69
C GLN A 388 -22.06 -2.14 9.15
N LEU A 389 -20.81 -2.02 8.67
CA LEU A 389 -19.66 -2.76 9.22
C LEU A 389 -19.51 -2.54 10.73
N ALA A 390 -19.47 -1.27 11.16
CA ALA A 390 -19.33 -0.91 12.57
C ALA A 390 -20.48 -1.46 13.44
N VAL A 391 -21.73 -1.39 12.93
CA VAL A 391 -22.91 -2.01 13.58
C VAL A 391 -22.78 -3.54 13.68
N ASP A 392 -22.33 -4.22 12.63
CA ASP A 392 -22.22 -5.69 12.62
C ASP A 392 -21.09 -6.19 13.55
N TRP A 393 -19.98 -5.46 13.66
CA TRP A 393 -18.95 -5.72 14.68
C TRP A 393 -19.45 -5.44 16.11
N CYS A 394 -20.20 -4.35 16.33
CA CYS A 394 -20.82 -4.07 17.63
C CYS A 394 -21.81 -5.17 18.05
N ARG A 395 -22.63 -5.68 17.12
CA ARG A 395 -23.54 -6.83 17.35
C ARG A 395 -22.82 -8.10 17.77
N LYS A 396 -21.55 -8.28 17.39
CA LYS A 396 -20.66 -9.39 17.81
C LYS A 396 -19.84 -9.05 19.06
N GLY A 397 -20.10 -7.92 19.71
CA GLY A 397 -19.40 -7.44 20.90
C GLY A 397 -17.95 -7.02 20.64
N GLY A 398 -17.65 -6.47 19.46
CA GLY A 398 -16.35 -5.83 19.16
C GLY A 398 -16.15 -4.53 19.96
N ASN A 399 -14.88 -4.15 20.18
CA ASN A 399 -14.54 -2.86 20.76
C ASN A 399 -14.40 -1.83 19.61
N VAL A 400 -15.49 -1.15 19.26
CA VAL A 400 -15.59 -0.30 18.07
C VAL A 400 -15.71 1.17 18.49
N THR A 401 -14.77 2.00 18.04
CA THR A 401 -14.93 3.46 18.01
C THR A 401 -15.39 3.85 16.59
N TYR A 402 -16.67 4.15 16.41
CA TYR A 402 -17.20 4.61 15.12
C TYR A 402 -17.20 6.15 15.04
N GLU A 403 -16.68 6.69 13.94
CA GLU A 403 -16.67 8.12 13.64
C GLU A 403 -17.45 8.42 12.36
N ALA A 404 -18.33 9.43 12.44
CA ALA A 404 -19.15 9.89 11.33
C ALA A 404 -18.72 11.32 10.97
N VAL A 405 -17.78 11.42 10.02
CA VAL A 405 -17.14 12.69 9.68
C VAL A 405 -18.13 13.55 8.90
N ASP A 406 -18.81 14.45 9.62
CA ASP A 406 -19.82 15.34 9.06
C ASP A 406 -19.16 16.56 8.42
N LEU A 407 -19.29 16.66 7.11
CA LEU A 407 -18.80 17.75 6.26
C LEU A 407 -19.95 18.15 5.32
N PRO A 408 -20.01 19.43 4.88
CA PRO A 408 -20.91 19.80 3.79
C PRO A 408 -20.55 19.00 2.52
N ASN A 409 -21.53 18.71 1.67
CA ASN A 409 -21.27 18.06 0.38
C ASN A 409 -20.34 18.94 -0.47
N LEU A 410 -19.19 18.37 -0.86
CA LEU A 410 -18.10 19.02 -1.61
C LEU A 410 -18.14 18.71 -3.12
N GLY A 411 -19.24 18.12 -3.60
CA GLY A 411 -19.49 17.76 -4.99
C GLY A 411 -19.66 16.26 -5.20
N ASP A 412 -20.82 15.87 -5.71
CA ASP A 412 -21.14 14.47 -6.04
C ASP A 412 -20.15 13.89 -7.07
N ARG A 413 -19.79 12.62 -6.91
CA ARG A 413 -19.07 11.79 -7.89
C ARG A 413 -17.66 12.22 -8.29
N ILE A 414 -17.14 13.34 -7.76
CA ILE A 414 -15.82 13.91 -8.05
C ILE A 414 -14.75 13.60 -6.98
N LEU A 415 -14.92 12.51 -6.21
CA LEU A 415 -14.01 12.05 -5.13
C LEU A 415 -13.85 12.98 -3.90
N THR A 416 -14.27 14.26 -3.95
CA THR A 416 -14.08 15.22 -2.84
C THR A 416 -14.75 14.77 -1.54
N ASN A 417 -15.99 14.26 -1.60
CA ASN A 417 -16.71 13.71 -0.45
C ASN A 417 -16.02 12.47 0.18
N HIS A 418 -15.26 11.72 -0.62
CA HIS A 418 -14.53 10.53 -0.17
C HIS A 418 -13.13 10.88 0.36
N LEU A 419 -12.46 11.88 -0.22
CA LEU A 419 -11.07 12.25 0.12
C LEU A 419 -10.94 13.35 1.18
N ALA A 420 -11.93 14.24 1.35
CA ALA A 420 -11.86 15.24 2.42
C ALA A 420 -11.85 14.62 3.84
N PRO A 421 -12.66 13.59 4.15
CA PRO A 421 -12.63 12.94 5.46
C PRO A 421 -11.26 12.31 5.78
N LEU A 422 -10.55 11.75 4.80
CA LEU A 422 -9.18 11.24 4.98
C LEU A 422 -8.28 12.30 5.64
N PHE A 423 -8.30 13.55 5.16
CA PHE A 423 -7.42 14.59 5.69
C PHE A 423 -7.91 15.18 7.03
N THR A 424 -9.22 15.36 7.21
CA THR A 424 -9.76 15.93 8.46
C THR A 424 -9.69 14.95 9.62
N ASP A 425 -9.85 13.64 9.36
CA ASP A 425 -9.85 12.59 10.38
C ASP A 425 -8.43 12.10 10.74
N GLN A 426 -7.44 12.27 9.86
CA GLN A 426 -6.08 11.72 10.02
C GLN A 426 -5.38 12.08 11.35
N GLY A 427 -5.70 13.23 11.95
CA GLY A 427 -5.16 13.60 13.27
C GLY A 427 -5.68 12.68 14.37
N GLU A 428 -6.99 12.60 14.50
CA GLU A 428 -7.68 11.76 15.49
C GLU A 428 -7.44 10.26 15.21
N ALA A 429 -7.38 9.86 13.94
CA ALA A 429 -7.07 8.50 13.52
C ALA A 429 -5.68 8.04 13.97
N ILE A 430 -4.66 8.90 13.78
CA ILE A 430 -3.28 8.60 14.21
C ILE A 430 -3.17 8.66 15.74
N SER A 431 -3.72 9.69 16.39
CA SER A 431 -3.68 9.79 17.87
C SER A 431 -4.35 8.57 18.52
N TRP A 432 -5.59 8.26 18.11
CA TRP A 432 -6.32 7.10 18.62
C TRP A 432 -5.57 5.79 18.39
N LEU A 433 -4.77 5.66 17.32
CA LEU A 433 -3.95 4.47 17.09
C LEU A 433 -2.72 4.47 18.02
N THR A 434 -2.01 5.61 18.12
CA THR A 434 -0.85 5.80 19.00
C THR A 434 -1.16 5.47 20.46
N ASP A 435 -2.29 5.92 21.00
CA ASP A 435 -2.77 5.54 22.34
C ASP A 435 -2.64 4.00 22.59
N ARG A 436 -3.05 3.19 21.61
CA ARG A 436 -3.09 1.72 21.71
C ARG A 436 -1.68 1.12 21.60
N LEU A 437 -0.81 1.79 20.84
CA LEU A 437 0.61 1.46 20.69
C LEU A 437 1.42 1.84 21.95
N GLU A 438 0.97 2.78 22.76
CA GLU A 438 1.48 3.01 24.12
C GLU A 438 0.90 1.94 25.06
N GLY A 439 -0.42 1.71 24.95
CA GLY A 439 -1.13 0.62 25.61
C GLY A 439 -2.45 1.00 26.25
N GLU A 440 -2.87 2.24 26.09
CA GLU A 440 -4.09 2.77 26.68
C GLU A 440 -5.35 2.06 26.15
N PRO A 441 -6.31 1.70 27.02
CA PRO A 441 -7.50 0.96 26.61
C PRO A 441 -8.41 1.82 25.71
N ALA A 442 -8.92 1.23 24.63
CA ALA A 442 -9.92 1.88 23.80
C ALA A 442 -11.32 1.79 24.43
N VAL A 443 -12.06 2.90 24.40
CA VAL A 443 -13.47 2.95 24.75
C VAL A 443 -14.32 2.74 23.48
N SER A 444 -15.03 1.62 23.43
CA SER A 444 -16.07 1.35 22.44
C SER A 444 -17.17 2.41 22.55
N ASN A 445 -17.72 2.90 21.44
CA ASN A 445 -18.87 3.78 21.42
C ASN A 445 -20.14 3.11 20.87
N CYS A 446 -20.21 1.77 20.80
CA CYS A 446 -21.31 1.00 20.20
C CYS A 446 -22.75 1.42 20.59
N TRP A 447 -22.95 2.09 21.73
CA TRP A 447 -24.27 2.63 22.13
C TRP A 447 -24.74 3.84 21.29
N THR A 448 -23.84 4.55 20.61
CA THR A 448 -24.17 5.68 19.72
C THR A 448 -24.72 5.22 18.37
N MET A 449 -24.49 3.95 18.03
CA MET A 449 -24.97 3.32 16.80
C MET A 449 -26.22 2.48 17.09
N PRO A 450 -27.43 3.06 17.09
CA PRO A 450 -28.63 2.24 17.05
C PRO A 450 -28.57 1.36 15.81
N ALA A 451 -28.96 0.09 15.99
CA ALA A 451 -29.34 -0.77 14.89
C ALA A 451 -30.50 -0.11 14.13
N TRP A 452 -30.32 0.08 12.83
CA TRP A 452 -31.47 0.32 11.94
C TRP A 452 -32.43 -0.86 12.11
N ARG A 453 -33.72 -0.54 12.27
CA ARG A 453 -34.82 -1.51 12.41
C ARG A 453 -35.43 -1.83 11.06
#